data_AF-A0A2T6B8K4-F1
#
_entry.id   AF-A0A2T6B8K4-F1
#
_cell.length_a   1.000
_cell.length_b   1.000
_cell.length_c   1.000
_cell.angle_alpha   90.00
_cell.angle_beta   90.00
_cell.angle_gamma   90.00
#
_symmetry.space_group_name_H-M   'P 1'
#
loop_
_entity.id
_entity.type
_entity.pdbx_description
1 polymer ?
#
loop_
_entity_poly.entity_id
_entity_poly.type
_entity_poly.pdbx_seq_one_letter_code
_entity_poly.pdbx_strand_id
1 'polypeptide(L)'
;MLSRELAREAWTGTGLTIGDLTAADLSDLRARLDRGLRASGLIRGSFRMQGRVLTRSQEGRLRSAELRCRSDYFTDRQAVTFEEGGFVGFAGWADEVNVQPVLTAFIGWARERARRPLPA
;
A
#
# COMPACT_ATOMS: atom_id res chain seq x y z
N MET A 1 8.34 14.72 -8.25
CA MET A 1 8.03 13.30 -7.98
C MET A 1 7.69 13.15 -6.51
N LEU A 2 6.80 12.21 -6.18
CA LEU A 2 6.53 11.86 -4.79
C LEU A 2 7.67 11.00 -4.26
N SER A 3 7.98 11.12 -2.97
CA SER A 3 9.01 10.31 -2.31
C SER A 3 8.37 9.24 -1.41
N ARG A 4 9.12 8.17 -1.14
CA ARG A 4 8.74 7.16 -0.14
C ARG A 4 8.62 7.77 1.25
N GLU A 5 9.42 8.78 1.55
CA GLU A 5 9.36 9.49 2.83
C GLU A 5 8.06 10.27 2.98
N LEU A 6 7.64 11.01 1.95
CA LEU A 6 6.34 11.69 1.95
C LEU A 6 5.17 10.71 2.14
N ALA A 7 5.28 9.49 1.61
CA ALA A 7 4.28 8.45 1.84
C ALA A 7 4.27 7.98 3.31
N ARG A 8 5.43 7.86 3.95
CA ARG A 8 5.49 7.57 5.41
C ARG A 8 4.96 8.73 6.24
N GLU A 9 5.31 9.96 5.91
CA GLU A 9 4.77 11.15 6.58
C GLU A 9 3.23 11.19 6.50
N ALA A 10 2.67 10.89 5.31
CA ALA A 10 1.22 10.80 5.14
C ALA A 10 0.59 9.69 5.98
N TRP A 11 1.27 8.55 6.16
CA TRP A 11 0.83 7.46 7.03
C TRP A 11 0.91 7.85 8.51
N THR A 12 2.04 8.39 8.96
CA THR A 12 2.24 8.87 10.33
C THR A 12 1.20 9.94 10.70
N GLY A 13 0.88 10.84 9.76
CA GLY A 13 -0.15 11.85 9.93
C GLY A 13 -1.58 11.31 10.12
N THR A 14 -1.82 10.02 9.87
CA THR A 14 -3.11 9.38 10.20
C THR A 14 -3.27 9.07 11.69
N GLY A 15 -2.16 8.94 12.42
CA GLY A 15 -2.14 8.43 13.79
C GLY A 15 -2.52 6.94 13.93
N LEU A 16 -2.75 6.23 12.84
CA LEU A 16 -3.12 4.82 12.84
C LEU A 16 -1.89 3.90 12.88
N THR A 17 -2.09 2.71 13.41
CA THR A 17 -1.17 1.57 13.33
C THR A 17 -1.77 0.49 12.43
N ILE A 18 -0.94 -0.49 12.04
CA ILE A 18 -1.43 -1.68 11.32
C ILE A 18 -2.51 -2.44 12.10
N GLY A 19 -2.45 -2.39 13.44
CA GLY A 19 -3.45 -3.02 14.30
C GLY A 19 -4.83 -2.37 14.24
N ASP A 20 -4.93 -1.15 13.71
CA ASP A 20 -6.19 -0.41 13.56
C ASP A 20 -6.82 -0.62 12.16
N LEU A 21 -6.11 -1.30 11.25
CA LEU A 21 -6.61 -1.56 9.91
C LEU A 21 -7.50 -2.81 9.87
N THR A 22 -8.61 -2.70 9.15
CA THR A 22 -9.51 -3.83 8.90
C THR A 22 -9.20 -4.50 7.56
N ALA A 23 -9.76 -5.69 7.34
CA ALA A 23 -9.70 -6.35 6.03
C ALA A 23 -10.31 -5.47 4.90
N ALA A 24 -11.34 -4.69 5.23
CA ALA A 24 -11.96 -3.76 4.29
C ALA A 24 -11.00 -2.60 3.92
N ASP A 25 -10.23 -2.09 4.89
CA ASP A 25 -9.24 -1.04 4.66
C ASP A 25 -8.12 -1.53 3.74
N LEU A 26 -7.60 -2.74 3.97
CA LEU A 26 -6.58 -3.36 3.12
C LEU A 26 -7.11 -3.66 1.72
N SER A 27 -8.37 -4.08 1.61
CA SER A 27 -9.03 -4.31 0.32
C SER A 27 -9.20 -3.02 -0.48
N ASP A 28 -9.65 -1.94 0.17
CA ASP A 28 -9.77 -0.61 -0.44
C ASP A 28 -8.40 -0.08 -0.92
N LEU A 29 -7.38 -0.16 -0.06
CA LEU A 29 -6.02 0.24 -0.45
C LEU A 29 -5.52 -0.58 -1.66
N ARG A 30 -5.71 -1.91 -1.65
CA ARG A 30 -5.34 -2.78 -2.78
C ARG A 30 -6.05 -2.37 -4.06
N ALA A 31 -7.35 -2.07 -4.01
CA ALA A 31 -8.13 -1.66 -5.17
C ALA A 31 -7.64 -0.33 -5.75
N ARG A 32 -7.33 0.65 -4.89
CA ARG A 32 -6.78 1.95 -5.31
C ARG A 32 -5.40 1.80 -5.93
N LEU A 33 -4.54 0.98 -5.35
CA LEU A 33 -3.24 0.63 -5.91
C LEU A 33 -3.42 -0.02 -7.29
N ASP A 34 -4.28 -1.03 -7.42
CA ASP A 34 -4.51 -1.73 -8.70
C ASP A 34 -4.96 -0.78 -9.81
N ARG A 35 -5.91 0.12 -9.49
CA ARG A 35 -6.36 1.16 -10.41
C ARG A 35 -5.22 2.09 -10.83
N GLY A 36 -4.41 2.55 -9.87
CA GLY A 36 -3.26 3.43 -10.14
C GLY A 36 -2.19 2.75 -11.00
N LEU A 37 -1.84 1.50 -10.70
CA LEU A 37 -0.88 0.72 -11.46
C LEU A 37 -1.34 0.54 -12.91
N ARG A 38 -2.60 0.13 -13.12
CA ARG A 38 -3.16 -0.08 -14.47
C ARG A 38 -3.25 1.21 -15.28
N ALA A 39 -3.70 2.30 -14.66
CA ALA A 39 -3.85 3.58 -15.32
C ALA A 39 -2.50 4.22 -15.71
N SER A 40 -1.42 3.84 -15.04
CA SER A 40 -0.08 4.41 -15.31
C SER A 40 0.47 4.08 -16.70
N GLY A 41 0.03 2.97 -17.32
CA GLY A 41 0.61 2.45 -18.56
C GLY A 41 2.07 1.96 -18.42
N LEU A 42 2.64 2.03 -17.22
CA LEU A 42 4.00 1.60 -16.94
C LEU A 42 4.16 0.11 -17.13
N ILE A 43 5.41 -0.30 -17.36
CA ILE A 43 5.78 -1.69 -17.63
C ILE A 43 4.93 -2.27 -18.78
N ARG A 44 4.90 -1.54 -19.91
CA ARG A 44 4.14 -1.92 -21.11
C ARG A 44 2.65 -2.18 -20.82
N GLY A 45 2.06 -1.44 -19.88
CA GLY A 45 0.67 -1.59 -19.46
C GLY A 45 0.36 -2.89 -18.70
N SER A 46 1.38 -3.63 -18.27
CA SER A 46 1.22 -4.94 -17.63
C SER A 46 1.26 -4.88 -16.11
N PHE A 47 1.49 -3.71 -15.51
CA PHE A 47 1.62 -3.52 -14.07
C PHE A 47 0.26 -3.56 -13.36
N ARG A 48 0.10 -4.46 -12.37
CA ARG A 48 -1.16 -4.65 -11.62
C ARG A 48 -0.94 -5.28 -10.24
N MET A 49 -1.90 -5.10 -9.34
CA MET A 49 -1.87 -5.74 -8.01
C MET A 49 -2.21 -7.22 -8.09
N GLN A 50 -1.67 -8.00 -7.15
CA GLN A 50 -2.15 -9.32 -6.85
C GLN A 50 -3.51 -9.26 -6.16
N GLY A 51 -4.32 -10.31 -6.32
CA GLY A 51 -5.67 -10.39 -5.73
C GLY A 51 -5.67 -10.48 -4.22
N ARG A 52 -4.68 -11.20 -3.66
CA ARG A 52 -4.57 -11.50 -2.23
C ARG A 52 -3.67 -10.48 -1.52
N VAL A 53 -4.11 -10.05 -0.34
CA VAL A 53 -3.26 -9.37 0.66
C VAL A 53 -2.75 -10.45 1.62
N LEU A 54 -1.44 -10.48 1.87
CA LEU A 54 -0.88 -11.38 2.87
C LEU A 54 -0.92 -10.66 4.22
N THR A 55 -1.49 -11.30 5.23
CA THR A 55 -1.64 -10.72 6.56
C THR A 55 -1.11 -11.68 7.61
N ARG A 56 -0.45 -11.15 8.62
CA ARG A 56 -0.09 -11.89 9.83
C ARG A 56 -0.81 -11.28 11.02
N SER A 57 -1.49 -12.12 11.78
CA SER A 57 -2.19 -11.73 13.00
C SER A 57 -1.68 -12.54 14.17
N GLN A 58 -1.67 -11.94 15.36
CA GLN A 58 -1.34 -12.60 16.61
C GLN A 58 -2.37 -12.18 17.65
N GLU A 59 -2.96 -13.15 18.36
CA GLU A 59 -3.99 -12.92 19.38
C GLU A 59 -5.18 -12.09 18.86
N GLY A 60 -5.62 -12.38 17.63
CA GLY A 60 -6.74 -11.69 16.99
C GLY A 60 -6.44 -10.28 16.48
N ARG A 61 -5.23 -9.73 16.71
CA ARG A 61 -4.81 -8.42 16.22
C ARG A 61 -3.89 -8.53 15.00
N LEU A 62 -4.11 -7.68 14.01
CA LEU A 62 -3.24 -7.60 12.83
C LEU A 62 -1.87 -7.04 13.21
N ARG A 63 -0.80 -7.73 12.80
CA ARG A 63 0.60 -7.38 13.10
C ARG A 63 1.38 -6.94 11.88
N SER A 64 1.09 -7.50 10.71
CA SER A 64 1.70 -7.06 9.46
C SER A 64 0.79 -7.35 8.27
N ALA A 65 0.99 -6.61 7.19
CA ALA A 65 0.31 -6.83 5.92
C ALA A 65 1.21 -6.53 4.72
N GLU A 66 1.16 -7.39 3.69
CA GLU A 66 1.86 -7.20 2.42
C GLU A 66 0.84 -7.14 1.28
N LEU A 67 0.84 -6.00 0.59
CA LEU A 67 0.14 -5.81 -0.67
C LEU A 67 1.15 -5.98 -1.80
N ARG A 68 0.94 -7.01 -2.63
CA ARG A 68 1.90 -7.44 -3.65
C ARG A 68 1.37 -7.18 -5.05
N CYS A 69 2.27 -7.10 -6.02
CA CYS A 69 2.00 -6.74 -7.41
C CYS A 69 2.73 -7.66 -8.38
N ARG A 70 2.33 -7.61 -9.64
CA ARG A 70 2.87 -8.41 -10.74
C ARG A 70 2.92 -7.61 -12.04
N SER A 71 3.71 -8.12 -12.98
CA SER A 71 3.84 -7.61 -14.34
C SER A 71 4.06 -8.75 -15.33
N ASP A 72 4.34 -8.43 -16.59
CA ASP A 72 4.77 -9.38 -17.62
C ASP A 72 6.12 -10.07 -17.31
N TYR A 73 7.09 -9.37 -16.70
CA TYR A 73 8.44 -9.89 -16.43
C TYR A 73 8.69 -10.28 -14.97
N PHE A 74 7.75 -10.04 -14.05
CA PHE A 74 7.81 -10.55 -12.68
C PHE A 74 6.43 -10.98 -12.20
N THR A 75 6.39 -12.09 -11.48
CA THR A 75 5.12 -12.67 -11.02
C THR A 75 4.72 -12.17 -9.65
N ASP A 76 5.65 -11.73 -8.81
CA ASP A 76 5.34 -11.35 -7.44
C ASP A 76 6.40 -10.44 -6.81
N ARG A 77 6.01 -9.21 -6.44
CA ARG A 77 6.85 -8.23 -5.75
C ARG A 77 6.03 -7.41 -4.76
N GLN A 78 6.63 -6.97 -3.66
CA GLN A 78 5.97 -6.09 -2.68
C GLN A 78 5.71 -4.71 -3.29
N ALA A 79 4.47 -4.23 -3.18
CA ALA A 79 4.09 -2.85 -3.52
C ALA A 79 4.05 -2.00 -2.25
N VAL A 80 3.31 -2.45 -1.24
CA VAL A 80 3.24 -1.81 0.08
C VAL A 80 3.36 -2.90 1.15
N THR A 81 4.20 -2.66 2.15
CA THR A 81 4.35 -3.55 3.31
C THR A 81 4.16 -2.75 4.59
N PHE A 82 3.31 -3.23 5.49
CA PHE A 82 3.18 -2.74 6.86
C PHE A 82 3.87 -3.73 7.79
N GLU A 83 4.90 -3.27 8.49
CA GLU A 83 5.63 -4.06 9.47
C GLU A 83 5.06 -3.85 10.88
N GLU A 84 5.27 -4.85 11.74
CA GLU A 84 4.82 -4.82 13.13
C GLU A 84 5.45 -3.67 13.94
N GLY A 85 6.68 -3.29 13.60
CA GLY A 85 7.39 -2.15 14.19
C GLY A 85 6.91 -0.77 13.69
N GLY A 86 5.81 -0.71 12.93
CA GLY A 86 5.23 0.55 12.42
C GLY A 86 5.88 1.08 11.15
N PHE A 87 6.96 0.46 10.67
CA PHE A 87 7.57 0.82 9.39
C PHE A 87 6.65 0.45 8.23
N VAL A 88 6.54 1.36 7.25
CA VAL A 88 5.85 1.10 5.98
C VAL A 88 6.85 1.13 4.82
N GLY A 89 6.91 0.03 4.08
CA GLY A 89 7.74 -0.16 2.90
C GLY A 89 6.97 0.11 1.61
N PHE A 90 7.66 0.68 0.61
CA PHE A 90 7.08 1.01 -0.69
C PHE A 90 7.99 0.52 -1.81
N ALA A 91 7.54 -0.52 -2.54
CA ALA A 91 8.19 -1.14 -3.70
C ALA A 91 9.71 -0.90 -3.76
N GLY A 92 10.46 -1.51 -2.83
CA GLY A 92 11.90 -1.29 -2.70
C GLY A 92 12.73 -1.75 -3.90
N TRP A 93 12.12 -2.52 -4.80
CA TRP A 93 12.70 -2.98 -6.06
C TRP A 93 12.51 -1.99 -7.22
N ALA A 94 11.60 -1.02 -7.08
CA ALA A 94 11.22 -0.12 -8.16
C ALA A 94 12.07 1.17 -8.15
N ASP A 95 12.41 1.66 -9.34
CA ASP A 95 13.00 2.99 -9.51
C ASP A 95 12.00 4.12 -9.18
N GLU A 96 12.48 5.37 -9.31
CA GLU A 96 11.69 6.57 -9.00
C GLU A 96 10.53 6.82 -9.96
N VAL A 97 10.47 6.16 -11.11
CA VAL A 97 9.36 6.26 -12.07
C VAL A 97 8.29 5.22 -11.73
N ASN A 98 8.70 3.96 -11.62
CA ASN A 98 7.82 2.81 -11.43
C ASN A 98 7.15 2.80 -10.04
N VAL A 99 7.73 3.46 -9.05
CA VAL A 99 7.12 3.60 -7.72
C VAL A 99 5.98 4.64 -7.69
N GLN A 100 5.94 5.61 -8.61
CA GLN A 100 5.00 6.74 -8.53
C GLN A 100 3.52 6.37 -8.43
N PRO A 101 2.96 5.40 -9.19
CA PRO A 101 1.56 5.02 -9.03
C PRO A 101 1.27 4.39 -7.65
N VAL A 102 2.25 3.70 -7.05
CA VAL A 102 2.14 3.16 -5.68
C VAL A 102 2.06 4.30 -4.67
N LEU A 103 3.00 5.26 -4.73
CA LEU A 103 3.05 6.39 -3.79
C LEU A 103 1.81 7.27 -3.91
N THR A 104 1.38 7.57 -5.15
CA THR A 104 0.21 8.42 -5.40
C THR A 104 -1.05 7.81 -4.78
N ALA A 105 -1.31 6.52 -5.06
CA ALA A 105 -2.48 5.82 -4.55
C ALA A 105 -2.44 5.69 -3.02
N PHE A 106 -1.28 5.35 -2.45
CA PHE A 106 -1.11 5.21 -1.01
C PHE A 106 -1.31 6.54 -0.26
N ILE A 107 -0.67 7.63 -0.70
CA ILE A 107 -0.79 8.95 -0.07
C ILE A 107 -2.24 9.43 -0.10
N GLY A 108 -2.93 9.27 -1.23
CA GLY A 108 -4.35 9.62 -1.34
C GLY A 108 -5.21 8.84 -0.34
N TRP A 109 -5.01 7.52 -0.27
CA TRP A 109 -5.69 6.67 0.70
C TRP A 109 -5.39 7.07 2.16
N ALA A 110 -4.12 7.28 2.52
CA ALA A 110 -3.72 7.64 3.88
C ALA A 110 -4.34 8.99 4.32
N ARG A 111 -4.32 10.01 3.44
CA ARG A 111 -4.94 11.32 3.72
C ARG A 111 -6.45 11.23 3.89
N GLU A 112 -7.13 10.34 3.16
CA GLU A 112 -8.55 10.08 3.38
C GLU A 112 -8.82 9.36 4.69
N ARG A 113 -7.96 8.40 5.08
CA ARG A 113 -8.05 7.71 6.38
C ARG A 113 -7.90 8.67 7.55
N ALA A 114 -6.96 9.63 7.47
CA ALA A 114 -6.78 10.65 8.51
C ALA A 114 -8.03 11.52 8.76
N ARG A 115 -8.93 11.64 7.77
CA ARG A 115 -10.16 12.45 7.86
C ARG A 115 -11.38 11.67 8.34
N ARG A 116 -11.28 10.35 8.49
CA ARG A 116 -12.41 9.54 8.96
C ARG A 116 -12.41 9.51 10.50
N PRO A 117 -13.53 9.78 11.17
CA PRO A 117 -13.63 9.55 12.60
C PRO A 117 -13.38 8.08 12.92
N LEU A 118 -12.66 7.81 13.99
CA LEU A 118 -12.47 6.46 14.51
C LEU A 118 -13.86 5.88 14.85
N PRO A 119 -14.12 4.58 14.56
CA PRO A 119 -15.33 3.94 15.06
C PRO A 119 -15.34 4.06 16.59
N ALA A 120 -16.49 4.48 17.13
CA ALA A 120 -16.73 4.63 18.56
C ALA A 120 -16.59 3.30 19.31
#